data_AF-A0A1I0DTI6-F1
#
_entry.id   AF-A0A1I0DTI6-F1
#
_cell.length_a   1.000
_cell.length_b   1.000
_cell.length_c   1.000
_cell.angle_alpha   90.00
_cell.angle_beta   90.00
_cell.angle_gamma   90.00
#
_symmetry.space_group_name_H-M   'P 1'
#
loop_
_entity.id
_entity.type
_entity.pdbx_description
1 polymer ?
#
loop_
_entity_poly.entity_id
_entity_poly.type
_entity_poly.pdbx_seq_one_letter_code
_entity_poly.pdbx_strand_id
1 'polypeptide(L)'
;MFLLRLALGLALLAPCVGLAQPADAPAASSPAEMEELTPPPLVSAPGEPEAPPPPAAALFPRRLEPKPPHGPGLVAGRIMLELLAGAVGGAGIGAVSALVGASLISNACNNDDSLDCIVPLIMVGGAGALLGVPLGVSGAGKLLHGRGQFWPTLIGTVAGAGAGLVGGLASGSEAVLVVGLSAGPVVGAILGYELSHLVTWFPGVKRSNPQAGVAIIPSIAALPRGGVLGGLSGRF
;
A
#
# COMPACT_ATOMS: atom_id res chain seq x y z
N MET A 1 12.44 32.32 3.40
CA MET A 1 13.40 31.19 3.36
C MET A 1 12.83 29.86 3.86
N PHE A 2 11.92 29.84 4.84
CA PHE A 2 11.32 28.59 5.38
C PHE A 2 10.52 27.80 4.33
N LEU A 3 9.68 28.47 3.54
CA LEU A 3 8.90 27.86 2.45
C LEU A 3 9.76 27.21 1.36
N LEU A 4 10.91 27.81 1.03
CA LEU A 4 11.86 27.25 0.05
C LEU A 4 12.49 25.95 0.56
N ARG A 5 12.82 25.88 1.86
CA ARG A 5 13.39 24.68 2.49
C ARG A 5 12.36 23.56 2.61
N LEU A 6 11.11 23.91 2.89
CA LEU A 6 10.00 22.95 2.96
C LEU A 6 9.64 22.40 1.57
N ALA A 7 9.61 23.24 0.54
CA ALA A 7 9.42 22.81 -0.85
C ALA A 7 10.56 21.92 -1.35
N LEU A 8 11.82 22.25 -1.02
CA LEU A 8 12.99 21.44 -1.37
C LEU A 8 12.97 20.08 -0.65
N GLY A 9 12.57 20.06 0.63
CA GLY A 9 12.42 18.82 1.40
C GLY A 9 11.32 17.90 0.85
N LEU A 10 10.21 18.46 0.37
CA LEU A 10 9.12 17.70 -0.26
C LEU A 10 9.52 17.16 -1.64
N ALA A 11 10.29 17.92 -2.42
CA ALA A 11 10.80 17.50 -3.73
C ALA A 11 11.83 16.36 -3.61
N LEU A 12 12.62 16.32 -2.54
CA LEU A 12 13.57 15.24 -2.26
C LEU A 12 12.92 13.95 -1.72
N LEU A 13 11.69 14.04 -1.21
CA LEU A 13 10.90 12.89 -0.74
C LEU A 13 10.04 12.25 -1.83
N ALA A 14 10.01 12.83 -3.04
CA ALA A 14 9.36 12.20 -4.19
C ALA A 14 10.13 10.91 -4.53
N PRO A 15 9.54 9.71 -4.36
CA PRO A 15 10.19 8.49 -4.76
C PRO A 15 10.44 8.57 -6.26
N CYS A 16 11.70 8.45 -6.67
CA CYS A 16 12.09 8.26 -8.06
C CYS A 16 11.43 6.96 -8.56
N VAL A 17 10.20 7.08 -9.07
CA VAL A 17 9.55 6.00 -9.80
C VAL A 17 10.38 5.80 -11.06
N GLY A 18 11.25 4.80 -11.01
CA GLY A 18 12.12 4.43 -12.10
C GLY A 18 11.31 4.26 -13.38
N LEU A 19 11.63 5.08 -14.37
CA LEU A 19 11.19 4.92 -15.74
C LEU A 19 11.79 3.60 -16.25
N ALA A 20 11.01 2.52 -16.16
CA ALA A 20 11.34 1.28 -16.86
C ALA A 20 11.27 1.58 -18.36
N GLN A 21 12.44 1.58 -19.01
CA GLN A 21 12.52 1.71 -20.46
C GLN A 21 11.78 0.55 -21.13
N PRO A 22 10.99 0.79 -22.19
CA PRO A 22 10.56 -0.28 -23.08
C PRO A 22 11.80 -0.82 -23.77
N ALA A 23 12.14 -2.08 -23.51
CA ALA A 23 13.13 -2.79 -24.28
C ALA A 23 12.52 -3.11 -25.66
N ASP A 24 12.82 -2.27 -26.65
CA ASP A 24 12.66 -2.61 -28.06
C ASP A 24 13.52 -3.84 -28.35
N ALA A 25 12.87 -4.96 -28.63
CA ALA A 25 13.48 -6.18 -29.11
C ALA A 25 13.71 -6.09 -30.63
N PRO A 26 14.93 -6.28 -31.14
CA PRO A 26 15.15 -6.59 -32.54
C PRO A 26 14.96 -8.09 -32.80
N ALA A 27 14.51 -8.36 -34.02
CA ALA A 27 14.04 -9.61 -34.57
C ALA A 27 15.07 -10.77 -34.56
N ALA A 28 14.47 -11.97 -34.62
CA ALA A 28 15.10 -13.26 -34.83
C ALA A 28 16.06 -13.31 -36.04
N SER A 29 17.13 -14.09 -35.89
CA SER A 29 17.86 -14.67 -37.01
C SER A 29 18.38 -16.08 -36.68
N SER A 30 17.84 -17.03 -37.44
CA SER A 30 18.38 -18.32 -37.91
C SER A 30 18.67 -19.49 -36.95
N PRO A 31 18.34 -20.73 -37.37
CA PRO A 31 18.70 -21.96 -36.67
C PRO A 31 20.10 -22.44 -37.09
N ALA A 32 20.94 -22.82 -36.13
CA ALA A 32 22.21 -23.49 -36.39
C ALA A 32 22.33 -24.74 -35.52
N GLU A 33 22.42 -25.87 -36.23
CA GLU A 33 23.04 -27.15 -35.88
C GLU A 33 22.66 -27.80 -34.53
N MET A 34 21.76 -28.78 -34.63
CA MET A 34 21.65 -29.86 -33.66
C MET A 34 22.93 -30.71 -33.75
N GLU A 35 23.88 -30.46 -32.86
CA GLU A 35 25.00 -31.36 -32.60
C GLU A 35 24.43 -32.62 -31.91
N GLU A 36 24.47 -33.73 -32.63
CA GLU A 36 23.95 -35.04 -32.24
C GLU A 36 24.77 -35.59 -31.06
N LEU A 37 24.37 -35.21 -29.85
CA LEU A 37 24.85 -35.78 -28.60
C LEU A 37 24.34 -37.22 -28.50
N THR A 38 25.18 -38.18 -28.87
CA THR A 38 24.97 -39.60 -28.58
C THR A 38 24.74 -39.78 -27.07
N PRO A 39 23.60 -40.35 -26.65
CA PRO A 39 23.29 -40.49 -25.23
C PRO A 39 24.29 -41.44 -24.57
N PRO A 40 24.76 -41.13 -23.34
CA PRO A 40 25.63 -42.02 -22.58
C PRO A 40 24.90 -43.35 -22.30
N PRO A 41 25.63 -44.47 -22.19
CA PRO A 41 25.04 -45.77 -21.93
C PRO A 41 24.28 -45.75 -20.60
N LEU A 42 23.00 -46.13 -20.66
CA LEU A 42 22.13 -46.29 -19.50
C LEU A 42 22.67 -47.45 -18.65
N VAL A 43 23.39 -47.11 -17.59
CA VAL A 43 23.67 -48.03 -16.49
C VAL A 43 22.37 -48.15 -15.69
N SER A 44 21.75 -49.32 -15.70
CA SER A 44 20.58 -49.61 -14.86
C SER A 44 20.94 -49.38 -13.39
N ALA A 45 20.31 -48.39 -12.77
CA ALA A 45 20.45 -48.18 -11.33
C ALA A 45 19.91 -49.41 -10.57
N PRO A 46 20.56 -49.82 -9.46
CA PRO A 46 20.03 -50.83 -8.56
C PRO A 46 18.61 -50.45 -8.12
N GLY A 47 17.68 -51.40 -8.14
CA GLY A 47 16.25 -51.18 -7.94
C GLY A 47 15.93 -50.22 -6.81
N GLU A 48 15.27 -49.11 -7.17
CA GLU A 48 14.75 -48.13 -6.22
C GLU A 48 13.76 -48.80 -5.27
N PRO A 49 13.90 -48.64 -3.94
CA PRO A 49 12.90 -49.08 -3.00
C PRO A 49 11.56 -48.39 -3.30
N GLU A 50 10.51 -49.21 -3.31
CA GLU A 50 9.13 -48.86 -3.62
C GLU A 50 8.74 -47.50 -3.04
N ALA A 51 8.50 -46.54 -3.93
CA ALA A 51 8.15 -45.17 -3.55
C ALA A 51 6.87 -45.20 -2.69
N PRO A 52 6.81 -44.45 -1.57
CA PRO A 52 5.61 -44.36 -0.76
C PRO A 52 4.44 -43.87 -1.62
N PRO A 53 3.22 -44.38 -1.38
CA PRO A 53 2.07 -44.08 -2.21
C PRO A 53 1.85 -42.56 -2.30
N PRO A 54 1.48 -42.03 -3.47
CA PRO A 54 1.22 -40.61 -3.63
C PRO A 54 0.17 -40.18 -2.61
N PRO A 55 0.34 -39.02 -1.94
CA PRO A 55 -0.63 -38.55 -0.96
C PRO A 55 -1.99 -38.47 -1.65
N ALA A 56 -2.97 -39.16 -1.06
CA ALA A 56 -4.33 -39.24 -1.58
C ALA A 56 -4.80 -37.83 -1.97
N ALA A 57 -5.14 -37.67 -3.24
CA ALA A 57 -5.72 -36.46 -3.79
C ALA A 57 -6.72 -35.90 -2.78
N ALA A 58 -6.49 -34.67 -2.31
CA ALA A 58 -7.27 -34.07 -1.25
C ALA A 58 -8.76 -34.06 -1.60
N LEU A 59 -9.47 -35.09 -1.12
CA LEU A 59 -10.90 -35.37 -1.29
C LEU A 59 -11.79 -34.41 -0.49
N PHE A 60 -11.20 -33.39 0.13
CA PHE A 60 -11.97 -32.35 0.81
C PHE A 60 -12.36 -31.31 -0.23
N PRO A 61 -13.63 -31.24 -0.68
CA PRO A 61 -14.10 -30.10 -1.44
C PRO A 61 -13.82 -28.87 -0.60
N ARG A 62 -12.90 -28.00 -1.05
CA ARG A 62 -12.73 -26.69 -0.44
C ARG A 62 -14.11 -26.04 -0.52
N ARG A 63 -14.74 -25.83 0.64
CA ARG A 63 -15.92 -24.97 0.73
C ARG A 63 -15.48 -23.63 0.17
N LEU A 64 -15.88 -23.35 -1.07
CA LEU A 64 -15.83 -22.01 -1.63
C LEU A 64 -16.78 -21.21 -0.75
N GLU A 65 -16.23 -20.48 0.23
CA GLU A 65 -17.02 -19.48 0.94
C GLU A 65 -17.68 -18.59 -0.12
N PRO A 66 -19.01 -18.42 -0.08
CA PRO A 66 -19.71 -17.57 -1.01
C PRO A 66 -19.06 -16.20 -0.98
N LYS A 67 -18.44 -15.80 -2.09
CA LYS A 67 -17.92 -14.45 -2.24
C LYS A 67 -19.14 -13.53 -2.07
N PRO A 68 -19.16 -12.63 -1.07
CA PRO A 68 -20.32 -11.79 -0.85
C PRO A 68 -20.63 -11.01 -2.15
N PRO A 69 -21.91 -10.84 -2.50
CA PRO A 69 -22.29 -10.18 -3.74
C PRO A 69 -21.77 -8.74 -3.72
N HIS A 70 -20.86 -8.41 -4.64
CA HIS A 70 -20.38 -7.04 -4.84
C HIS A 70 -21.36 -6.32 -5.78
N GLY A 71 -22.56 -6.00 -5.28
CA GLY A 71 -23.50 -5.17 -6.02
C GLY A 71 -23.04 -3.71 -6.05
N PRO A 72 -23.27 -2.96 -7.14
CA PRO A 72 -22.84 -1.55 -7.27
C PRO A 72 -23.42 -0.64 -6.17
N GLY A 73 -24.60 -0.96 -5.64
CA GLY A 73 -25.23 -0.21 -4.54
C GLY A 73 -24.46 -0.28 -3.21
N LEU A 74 -23.73 -1.38 -2.95
CA LEU A 74 -22.93 -1.52 -1.73
C LEU A 74 -21.66 -0.68 -1.77
N VAL A 75 -21.15 -0.37 -2.97
CA VAL A 75 -19.95 0.43 -3.16
C VAL A 75 -20.22 1.90 -2.81
N ALA A 76 -21.32 2.47 -3.29
CA ALA A 76 -21.68 3.86 -3.00
C ALA A 76 -21.91 4.10 -1.50
N GLY A 77 -22.65 3.20 -0.84
CA GLY A 77 -22.87 3.28 0.61
C GLY A 77 -21.57 3.16 1.42
N ARG A 78 -20.66 2.31 0.96
CA ARG A 78 -19.33 2.16 1.58
C ARG A 78 -18.48 3.42 1.44
N ILE A 79 -18.41 4.02 0.25
CA ILE A 79 -17.64 5.25 0.03
C ILE A 79 -18.21 6.40 0.87
N MET A 80 -19.53 6.53 0.96
CA MET A 80 -20.17 7.52 1.82
C MET A 80 -19.83 7.32 3.29
N LEU A 81 -19.84 6.07 3.76
CA LEU A 81 -19.45 5.75 5.14
C LEU A 81 -17.96 6.02 5.40
N GLU A 82 -17.08 5.69 4.46
CA GLU A 82 -15.65 5.96 4.56
C GLU A 82 -15.36 7.47 4.58
N LEU A 83 -16.08 8.26 3.78
CA LEU A 83 -15.98 9.71 3.76
C LEU A 83 -16.44 10.32 5.08
N LEU A 84 -17.60 9.91 5.60
CA LEU A 84 -18.11 10.34 6.90
C LEU A 84 -17.17 9.92 8.03
N ALA A 85 -16.72 8.65 8.04
CA ALA A 85 -15.83 8.14 9.08
C ALA A 85 -14.45 8.80 9.03
N GLY A 86 -13.91 9.08 7.84
CA GLY A 86 -12.69 9.84 7.66
C GLY A 86 -12.81 11.26 8.20
N ALA A 87 -13.89 11.96 7.87
CA ALA A 87 -14.16 13.31 8.38
C ALA A 87 -14.33 13.33 9.90
N VAL A 88 -15.15 12.43 10.46
CA VAL A 88 -15.39 12.31 11.91
C VAL A 88 -14.12 11.88 12.65
N GLY A 89 -13.37 10.92 12.10
CA GLY A 89 -12.11 10.46 12.66
C GLY A 89 -11.05 11.56 12.69
N GLY A 90 -10.91 12.29 11.58
CA GLY A 90 -10.01 13.43 11.46
C GLY A 90 -10.37 14.57 12.41
N ALA A 91 -11.63 15.00 12.40
CA ALA A 91 -12.10 16.07 13.29
C ALA A 91 -12.03 15.68 14.76
N GLY A 92 -12.45 14.45 15.10
CA GLY A 92 -12.45 13.94 16.47
C GLY A 92 -11.04 13.83 17.04
N ILE A 93 -10.14 13.12 16.36
CA ILE A 93 -8.75 12.97 16.84
C ILE A 93 -8.02 14.31 16.78
N GLY A 94 -8.23 15.12 15.73
CA GLY A 94 -7.65 16.46 15.64
C GLY A 94 -8.07 17.37 16.78
N ALA A 95 -9.35 17.36 17.17
CA ALA A 95 -9.85 18.14 18.31
C ALA A 95 -9.25 17.65 19.64
N VAL A 96 -9.20 16.33 19.86
CA VAL A 96 -8.56 15.77 21.06
C VAL A 96 -7.08 16.14 21.12
N SER A 97 -6.35 16.01 20.01
CA SER A 97 -4.95 16.42 19.92
C SER A 97 -4.77 17.91 20.17
N ALA A 98 -5.65 18.77 19.63
CA ALA A 98 -5.61 20.20 19.90
C ALA A 98 -5.84 20.51 21.39
N LEU A 99 -6.82 19.87 22.05
CA LEU A 99 -7.07 20.05 23.48
C LEU A 99 -5.89 19.61 24.35
N VAL A 100 -5.28 18.47 24.02
CA VAL A 100 -4.06 18.01 24.69
C VAL A 100 -2.88 18.95 24.39
N GLY A 101 -2.76 19.45 23.16
CA GLY A 101 -1.76 20.45 22.80
C GLY A 101 -1.92 21.73 23.62
N ALA A 102 -3.16 22.24 23.73
CA ALA A 102 -3.50 23.44 24.49
C ALA A 102 -3.11 23.33 25.96
N SER A 103 -3.32 22.16 26.61
CA SER A 103 -2.92 21.99 28.00
C SER A 103 -1.40 22.02 28.19
N LEU A 104 -0.65 21.48 27.22
CA LEU A 104 0.82 21.47 27.23
C LEU A 104 1.44 22.83 26.96
N ILE A 105 0.83 23.66 26.11
CA ILE A 105 1.34 24.99 25.74
C ILE A 105 0.69 26.14 26.52
N SER A 106 -0.22 25.82 27.45
CA SER A 106 -0.99 26.81 28.24
C SER A 106 -0.12 27.89 28.89
N ASN A 107 1.05 27.52 29.40
CA ASN A 107 2.00 28.47 30.00
C ASN A 107 2.69 29.39 28.99
N ALA A 108 2.85 28.95 27.74
CA ALA A 108 3.45 29.73 26.66
C ALA A 108 2.46 30.73 26.04
N CYS A 109 1.16 30.44 26.14
CA CYS A 109 0.07 31.28 25.63
C CYS A 109 -0.32 32.46 26.52
N ASN A 110 0.39 32.71 27.64
CA ASN A 110 0.12 33.81 28.56
C ASN A 110 0.75 35.15 28.13
N ASN A 111 1.56 35.16 27.07
CA ASN A 111 2.10 36.39 26.48
C ASN A 111 1.16 36.87 25.36
N ASP A 112 1.01 38.19 25.18
CA ASP A 112 0.03 38.83 24.27
C ASP A 112 0.15 38.47 22.78
N ASP A 113 1.16 37.69 22.38
CA ASP A 113 1.35 37.23 21.01
C ASP A 113 0.47 36.01 20.69
N SER A 114 -0.76 36.28 20.25
CA SER A 114 -1.75 35.27 19.86
C SER A 114 -1.26 34.26 18.79
N LEU A 115 -0.30 34.66 17.94
CA LEU A 115 0.28 33.79 16.91
C LEU A 115 1.14 32.65 17.47
N ASP A 116 1.84 32.88 18.58
CA ASP A 116 2.71 31.88 19.20
C ASP A 116 1.90 30.75 19.85
N CYS A 117 0.63 31.01 20.18
CA CYS A 117 -0.29 30.00 20.69
C CYS A 117 -1.02 29.25 19.56
N ILE A 118 -1.47 29.96 18.53
CA ILE A 118 -2.31 29.40 17.47
C ILE A 118 -1.54 28.44 16.56
N VAL A 119 -0.31 28.78 16.18
CA VAL A 119 0.47 27.97 15.23
C VAL A 119 0.78 26.57 15.78
N PRO A 120 1.30 26.41 17.01
CA PRO A 120 1.51 25.08 17.59
C PRO A 120 0.22 24.30 17.77
N LEU A 121 -0.88 24.96 18.14
CA LEU A 121 -2.18 24.32 18.32
C LEU A 121 -2.71 23.75 17.00
N ILE A 122 -2.59 24.50 15.90
CA ILE A 122 -2.94 24.02 14.55
C ILE A 122 -2.03 22.88 14.13
N MET A 123 -0.74 22.92 14.44
CA MET A 123 0.19 21.83 14.11
C MET A 123 -0.15 20.53 14.85
N VAL A 124 -0.40 20.61 16.15
CA VAL A 124 -0.77 19.44 16.97
C VAL A 124 -2.14 18.91 16.57
N GLY A 125 -3.13 19.79 16.40
CA GLY A 125 -4.47 19.41 15.92
C GLY A 125 -4.46 18.84 14.51
N GLY A 126 -3.69 19.44 13.60
CA GLY A 126 -3.51 18.99 12.23
C GLY A 126 -2.82 17.62 12.15
N ALA A 127 -1.79 17.38 12.96
CA ALA A 127 -1.15 16.08 13.08
C ALA A 127 -2.13 15.00 13.59
N GLY A 128 -2.95 15.35 14.59
CA GLY A 128 -4.04 14.50 15.08
C GLY A 128 -5.04 14.17 13.98
N ALA A 129 -5.47 15.17 13.21
CA ALA A 129 -6.38 14.98 12.09
C ALA A 129 -5.80 14.07 10.99
N LEU A 130 -4.51 14.24 10.64
CA LEU A 130 -3.81 13.40 9.66
C LEU A 130 -3.74 11.92 10.07
N LEU A 131 -3.72 11.62 11.36
CA LEU A 131 -3.82 10.24 11.87
C LEU A 131 -5.28 9.79 12.00
N GLY A 132 -6.19 10.69 12.34
CA GLY A 132 -7.59 10.38 12.53
C GLY A 132 -8.33 10.02 11.26
N VAL A 133 -8.04 10.70 10.15
CA VAL A 133 -8.63 10.42 8.84
C VAL A 133 -8.38 8.96 8.39
N PRO A 134 -7.13 8.46 8.29
CA PRO A 134 -6.88 7.10 7.84
C PRO A 134 -7.39 6.05 8.83
N LEU A 135 -7.45 6.34 10.14
CA LEU A 135 -8.08 5.47 11.12
C LEU A 135 -9.59 5.36 10.89
N GLY A 136 -10.27 6.48 10.66
CA GLY A 136 -11.70 6.52 10.33
C GLY A 136 -12.02 5.76 9.04
N VAL A 137 -11.31 6.06 7.95
CA VAL A 137 -11.49 5.40 6.65
C VAL A 137 -11.20 3.90 6.75
N SER A 138 -10.05 3.51 7.31
CA SER A 138 -9.69 2.09 7.40
C SER A 138 -10.58 1.30 8.36
N GLY A 139 -11.07 1.94 9.43
CA GLY A 139 -12.04 1.37 10.35
C GLY A 139 -13.38 1.10 9.68
N ALA A 140 -13.93 2.10 8.98
CA ALA A 140 -15.18 1.97 8.23
C ALA A 140 -15.06 0.95 7.10
N GLY A 141 -13.96 0.97 6.34
CA GLY A 141 -13.70 0.01 5.28
C GLY A 141 -13.67 -1.43 5.82
N LYS A 142 -12.99 -1.67 6.94
CA LYS A 142 -12.96 -3.00 7.59
C LYS A 142 -14.34 -3.44 8.12
N LEU A 143 -15.14 -2.52 8.66
CA LEU A 143 -16.51 -2.83 9.12
C LEU A 143 -17.39 -3.34 7.97
N LEU A 144 -17.13 -2.86 6.76
CA LEU A 144 -17.81 -3.27 5.53
C LEU A 144 -17.04 -4.35 4.73
N HIS A 145 -16.20 -5.15 5.41
CA HIS A 145 -15.41 -6.25 4.82
C HIS A 145 -14.41 -5.84 3.72
N GLY A 146 -14.03 -4.56 3.68
CA GLY A 146 -12.95 -4.05 2.84
C GLY A 146 -11.60 -4.65 3.24
N ARG A 147 -10.71 -4.85 2.27
CA ARG A 147 -9.37 -5.43 2.48
C ARG A 147 -8.23 -4.42 2.38
N GLY A 148 -8.55 -3.13 2.39
CA GLY A 148 -7.54 -2.09 2.32
C GLY A 148 -6.63 -2.09 3.55
N GLN A 149 -5.39 -1.65 3.35
CA GLN A 149 -4.34 -1.59 4.36
C GLN A 149 -4.20 -0.17 4.92
N PHE A 150 -3.83 -0.08 6.20
CA PHE A 150 -3.71 1.21 6.88
C PHE A 150 -2.58 2.07 6.32
N TRP A 151 -1.41 1.49 6.01
CA TRP A 151 -0.24 2.24 5.54
C TRP A 151 -0.46 2.99 4.22
N PRO A 152 -0.98 2.36 3.16
CA PRO A 152 -1.34 3.07 1.93
C PRO A 152 -2.42 4.14 2.15
N THR A 153 -3.37 3.89 3.05
CA THR A 153 -4.39 4.88 3.45
C THR A 153 -3.72 6.11 4.05
N LEU A 154 -2.78 5.93 4.98
CA LEU A 154 -2.01 7.01 5.59
C LEU A 154 -1.19 7.80 4.57
N ILE A 155 -0.48 7.11 3.66
CA ILE A 155 0.29 7.77 2.59
C ILE A 155 -0.65 8.57 1.68
N GLY A 156 -1.80 7.99 1.33
CA GLY A 156 -2.86 8.66 0.59
C GLY A 156 -3.36 9.92 1.30
N THR A 157 -3.59 9.87 2.61
CA THR A 157 -3.96 11.05 3.41
C THR A 157 -2.93 12.17 3.29
N VAL A 158 -1.65 11.85 3.46
CA VAL A 158 -0.56 12.84 3.40
C VAL A 158 -0.45 13.42 1.99
N ALA A 159 -0.51 12.57 0.96
CA ALA A 159 -0.47 13.00 -0.43
C ALA A 159 -1.68 13.90 -0.79
N GLY A 160 -2.88 13.53 -0.33
CA GLY A 160 -4.10 14.31 -0.52
C GLY A 160 -4.05 15.66 0.20
N ALA A 161 -3.53 15.70 1.42
CA ALA A 161 -3.29 16.95 2.16
C ALA A 161 -2.30 17.86 1.40
N GLY A 162 -1.19 17.29 0.92
CA GLY A 162 -0.19 18.01 0.14
C GLY A 162 -0.76 18.55 -1.19
N ALA A 163 -1.51 17.74 -1.92
CA ALA A 163 -2.19 18.16 -3.14
C ALA A 163 -3.22 19.27 -2.88
N GLY A 164 -4.01 19.16 -1.80
CA GLY A 164 -4.96 20.18 -1.38
C GLY A 164 -4.28 21.50 -1.01
N LEU A 165 -3.15 21.45 -0.30
CA LEU A 165 -2.34 22.61 0.03
C LEU A 165 -1.78 23.29 -1.23
N VAL A 166 -1.12 22.52 -2.11
CA VAL A 166 -0.52 23.04 -3.34
C VAL A 166 -1.57 23.62 -4.27
N GLY A 167 -2.69 22.91 -4.47
CA GLY A 167 -3.80 23.39 -5.28
C GLY A 167 -4.45 24.66 -4.72
N GLY A 168 -4.63 24.71 -3.40
CA GLY A 168 -5.12 25.90 -2.69
C GLY A 168 -4.23 27.11 -2.91
N LEU A 169 -2.92 26.97 -2.64
CA LEU A 169 -1.95 28.05 -2.81
C LEU A 169 -1.82 28.50 -4.28
N ALA A 170 -1.81 27.55 -5.22
CA ALA A 170 -1.73 27.85 -6.65
C ALA A 170 -2.97 28.60 -7.17
N SER A 171 -4.13 28.37 -6.59
CA SER A 171 -5.37 29.04 -6.98
C SER A 171 -5.46 30.50 -6.52
N GLY A 172 -4.69 30.89 -5.49
CA GLY A 172 -4.84 32.18 -4.82
C GLY A 172 -6.18 32.37 -4.09
N SER A 173 -7.02 31.34 -3.99
CA SER A 173 -8.34 31.39 -3.37
C SER A 173 -8.32 30.70 -2.00
N GLU A 174 -8.69 31.46 -0.96
CA GLU A 174 -8.85 30.92 0.39
C GLU A 174 -9.90 29.81 0.44
N ALA A 175 -10.99 29.94 -0.32
CA ALA A 175 -12.03 28.91 -0.38
C ALA A 175 -11.50 27.58 -0.91
N VAL A 176 -10.70 27.63 -1.99
CA VAL A 176 -10.08 26.42 -2.58
C VAL A 176 -9.04 25.83 -1.62
N LEU A 177 -8.29 26.67 -0.90
CA LEU A 177 -7.34 26.21 0.12
C LEU A 177 -8.04 25.50 1.28
N VAL A 178 -9.11 26.08 1.82
CA VAL A 178 -9.90 25.47 2.91
C VAL A 178 -10.54 24.17 2.47
N VAL A 179 -11.15 24.14 1.28
CA VAL A 179 -11.75 22.92 0.72
C VAL A 179 -10.67 21.87 0.44
N GLY A 180 -9.53 22.27 -0.12
CA GLY A 180 -8.42 21.36 -0.42
C GLY A 180 -7.81 20.75 0.83
N LEU A 181 -7.58 21.54 1.88
CA LEU A 181 -7.02 21.05 3.15
C LEU A 181 -8.00 20.21 3.97
N SER A 182 -9.31 20.43 3.83
CA SER A 182 -10.33 19.64 4.55
C SER A 182 -10.71 18.35 3.80
N ALA A 183 -10.97 18.43 2.49
CA ALA A 183 -11.40 17.30 1.69
C ALA A 183 -10.23 16.46 1.16
N GLY A 184 -9.10 17.09 0.82
CA GLY A 184 -7.93 16.45 0.23
C GLY A 184 -7.41 15.25 1.03
N PRO A 185 -7.17 15.37 2.34
CA PRO A 185 -6.74 14.25 3.17
C PRO A 185 -7.72 13.06 3.13
N VAL A 186 -9.03 13.33 3.18
CA VAL A 186 -10.07 12.29 3.17
C VAL A 186 -10.13 11.57 1.81
N VAL A 187 -10.15 12.34 0.72
CA VAL A 187 -10.15 11.77 -0.64
C VAL A 187 -8.87 10.96 -0.89
N GLY A 188 -7.72 11.50 -0.49
CA GLY A 188 -6.44 10.80 -0.59
C GLY A 188 -6.42 9.51 0.21
N ALA A 189 -6.98 9.51 1.43
CA ALA A 189 -7.10 8.32 2.27
C ALA A 189 -7.94 7.23 1.60
N ILE A 190 -9.11 7.59 1.05
CA ILE A 190 -10.01 6.64 0.35
C ILE A 190 -9.29 6.04 -0.86
N LEU A 191 -8.63 6.87 -1.68
CA LEU A 191 -7.85 6.40 -2.83
C LEU A 191 -6.71 5.47 -2.39
N GLY A 192 -5.99 5.81 -1.33
CA GLY A 192 -4.93 4.95 -0.77
C GLY A 192 -5.47 3.61 -0.26
N TYR A 193 -6.63 3.62 0.39
CA TYR A 193 -7.31 2.42 0.86
C TYR A 193 -7.73 1.53 -0.31
N GLU A 194 -8.39 2.08 -1.34
CA GLU A 194 -8.85 1.33 -2.51
C GLU A 194 -7.69 0.84 -3.39
N LEU A 195 -6.67 1.66 -3.62
CA LEU A 195 -5.47 1.23 -4.35
C LEU A 195 -4.76 0.07 -3.63
N SER A 196 -4.74 0.07 -2.30
CA SER A 196 -4.16 -1.04 -1.55
C SER A 196 -4.96 -2.34 -1.73
N HIS A 197 -6.27 -2.24 -1.96
CA HIS A 197 -7.09 -3.40 -2.33
C HIS A 197 -6.64 -3.98 -3.67
N LEU A 198 -6.40 -3.12 -4.66
CA LEU A 198 -5.94 -3.53 -6.00
C LEU A 198 -4.52 -4.11 -5.98
N VAL A 199 -3.61 -3.53 -5.18
CA VAL A 199 -2.21 -3.99 -5.12
C VAL A 199 -2.07 -5.29 -4.33
N THR A 200 -2.94 -5.57 -3.35
CA THR A 200 -2.98 -6.91 -2.71
C THR A 200 -3.41 -8.03 -3.66
N TRP A 201 -3.84 -7.69 -4.88
CA TRP A 201 -4.06 -8.66 -5.95
C TRP A 201 -2.75 -9.20 -6.55
N PHE A 202 -1.60 -8.56 -6.34
CA PHE A 202 -0.31 -9.18 -6.68
C PHE A 202 -0.07 -10.40 -5.78
N PRO A 203 -0.05 -11.62 -6.34
CA PRO A 203 0.10 -12.86 -5.58
C PRO A 203 1.57 -13.02 -5.18
N GLY A 204 2.03 -12.26 -4.18
CA GLY A 204 3.45 -12.25 -3.78
C GLY A 204 3.71 -12.57 -2.31
N VAL A 205 2.90 -12.06 -1.38
CA VAL A 205 3.20 -12.22 0.06
C VAL A 205 1.93 -12.40 0.87
N LYS A 206 1.14 -13.44 0.57
CA LYS A 206 0.45 -14.08 1.68
C LYS A 206 1.56 -14.72 2.51
N ARG A 207 1.90 -14.16 3.67
CA ARG A 207 2.46 -14.96 4.76
C ARG A 207 1.40 -16.02 5.06
N SER A 208 1.43 -17.13 4.33
CA SER A 208 0.78 -18.33 4.81
C SER A 208 1.44 -18.58 6.15
N ASN A 209 0.66 -18.49 7.22
CA ASN A 209 1.02 -19.10 8.48
C ASN A 209 1.53 -20.51 8.13
N PRO A 210 2.75 -20.93 8.52
CA PRO A 210 3.29 -22.23 8.16
C PRO A 210 2.50 -23.31 8.91
N GLN A 211 1.26 -23.53 8.50
CA GLN A 211 0.58 -24.79 8.72
C GLN A 211 1.37 -25.81 7.90
N ALA A 212 1.78 -26.89 8.55
CA ALA A 212 2.54 -28.01 7.98
C ALA A 212 2.02 -28.34 6.57
N GLY A 213 2.76 -27.89 5.56
CA GLY A 213 2.31 -27.86 4.19
C GLY A 213 3.43 -27.39 3.29
N VAL A 214 3.49 -27.99 2.11
CA VAL A 214 4.52 -27.74 1.10
C VAL A 214 4.53 -26.27 0.71
N ALA A 215 5.62 -25.57 1.04
CA ALA A 215 5.83 -24.18 0.70
C ALA A 215 6.81 -24.09 -0.48
N ILE A 216 6.35 -23.62 -1.65
CA ILE A 216 7.20 -23.42 -2.83
C ILE A 216 7.50 -21.93 -2.99
N ILE A 217 8.77 -21.58 -3.02
CA ILE A 217 9.30 -20.23 -3.17
C ILE A 217 10.00 -20.14 -4.52
N PRO A 218 9.64 -19.21 -5.41
CA PRO A 218 10.42 -18.99 -6.62
C PRO A 218 11.79 -18.42 -6.26
N SER A 219 12.85 -19.05 -6.77
CA SER A 219 14.22 -18.57 -6.64
C SER A 219 14.70 -18.04 -7.99
N ILE A 220 15.41 -16.92 -7.95
CA ILE A 220 16.06 -16.33 -9.12
C ILE A 220 17.51 -16.08 -8.74
N ALA A 221 18.44 -16.64 -9.51
CA ALA A 221 19.88 -16.44 -9.31
C ALA A 221 20.51 -15.84 -10.58
N ALA A 222 21.31 -14.80 -10.41
CA ALA A 222 22.11 -14.25 -11.50
C ALA A 222 23.38 -15.10 -11.68
N LEU A 223 23.70 -15.43 -12.93
CA LEU A 223 24.90 -16.22 -13.26
C LEU A 223 26.11 -15.31 -13.54
N PRO A 224 27.34 -15.72 -13.16
CA PRO A 224 28.55 -14.90 -13.33
C PRO A 224 28.90 -14.52 -14.77
N ARG A 225 28.36 -15.22 -15.77
CA ARG A 225 28.63 -14.97 -17.21
C ARG A 225 27.53 -14.18 -17.93
N GLY A 226 26.60 -13.60 -17.17
CA GLY A 226 25.40 -12.99 -17.72
C GLY A 226 24.33 -14.05 -17.99
N GLY A 227 23.18 -13.90 -17.35
CA GLY A 227 22.09 -14.87 -17.41
C GLY A 227 21.33 -14.92 -16.10
N VAL A 228 20.08 -15.37 -16.17
CA VAL A 228 19.19 -15.50 -15.02
C VAL A 228 18.73 -16.96 -14.95
N LEU A 229 19.05 -17.64 -13.85
CA LEU A 229 18.53 -18.96 -13.54
C LEU A 229 17.29 -18.79 -12.66
N GLY A 230 16.12 -19.12 -13.20
CA GLY A 230 14.89 -19.24 -12.42
C GLY A 230 14.72 -20.67 -11.90
N GLY A 231 14.18 -20.82 -10.71
CA GLY A 231 13.87 -22.10 -10.09
C GLY A 231 12.75 -22.00 -9.06
N LEU A 232 12.35 -23.14 -8.51
CA LEU A 232 11.39 -23.23 -7.41
C LEU A 232 12.08 -23.98 -6.26
N SER A 233 12.19 -23.37 -5.09
CA SER A 233 12.66 -24.01 -3.86
C SER A 233 11.49 -24.37 -2.96
N GLY A 234 11.37 -25.64 -2.59
CA GLY A 234 10.30 -26.14 -1.73
C GLY A 234 10.77 -26.38 -0.30
N ARG A 235 9.91 -26.13 0.70
CA ARG A 235 10.01 -26.73 2.04
C ARG A 235 8.81 -27.67 2.21
N PHE A 236 9.09 -28.96 2.37
CA PHE A 236 8.10 -30.03 2.52
C PHE A 236 8.01 -30.46 3.98
#